data_AF-A0AAW9KKP0-F1
#
_entry.id   AF-A0AAW9KKP0-F1
#
_cell.length_a   1.000
_cell.length_b   1.000
_cell.length_c   1.000
_cell.angle_alpha   90.00
_cell.angle_beta   90.00
_cell.angle_gamma   90.00
#
_symmetry.space_group_name_H-M   'P 1'
#
loop_
_entity.id
_entity.type
_entity.pdbx_description
1 polymer ?
#
loop_
_entity_poly.entity_id
_entity_poly.type
_entity_poly.pdbx_seq_one_letter_code
_entity_poly.pdbx_strand_id
1 'polypeptide(L)'
;MNKLMQILMFLIITVFLIFNPISLTGINNKLVKAETITDTSIANFMVVSDIHGYLDNLKNAITDAKNNNCSAIIFNGDLTESGSDSQYNSLISTVNTNIANSTLSPYYVTGNHDLRWLSGGY
;
A
#
# COMPACT_ATOMS: atom_id res chain seq x y z
N MET A 1 29.62 5.83 63.04
CA MET A 1 30.53 6.81 62.38
C MET A 1 30.10 8.20 62.81
N ASN A 2 30.99 9.04 63.36
CA ASN A 2 30.60 10.37 63.83
C ASN A 2 30.27 11.29 62.64
N LYS A 3 29.42 12.31 62.83
CA LYS A 3 29.03 13.25 61.76
C LYS A 3 30.25 13.95 61.12
N LEU A 4 31.28 14.23 61.91
CA LEU A 4 32.52 14.88 61.44
C LEU A 4 33.29 14.01 60.43
N MET A 5 33.33 12.71 60.66
CA MET A 5 34.00 11.71 59.84
C MET A 5 33.24 11.48 58.54
N GLN A 6 31.91 11.57 58.56
CA GLN A 6 31.09 11.58 57.34
C GLN A 6 31.38 12.81 56.47
N ILE A 7 31.45 14.00 57.08
CA ILE A 7 31.75 15.26 56.37
C ILE A 7 33.15 15.20 55.75
N LEU A 8 34.15 14.74 56.51
CA LEU A 8 35.52 14.62 56.03
C LEU A 8 35.64 13.64 54.85
N MET A 9 34.96 12.49 54.93
CA MET A 9 34.96 11.50 53.86
C MET A 9 34.31 12.04 52.59
N PHE A 10 33.22 12.79 52.73
CA PHE A 10 32.54 13.43 51.61
C PHE A 10 33.44 14.46 50.91
N LEU A 11 34.20 15.23 51.69
CA LEU A 11 35.13 16.24 51.18
C LEU A 11 36.31 15.60 50.41
N ILE A 12 36.83 14.48 50.91
CA ILE A 12 37.90 13.74 50.22
C ILE A 12 37.41 13.17 48.89
N ILE A 13 36.21 12.57 48.87
CA ILE A 13 35.63 12.01 47.64
C ILE A 13 35.39 13.11 46.59
N THR A 14 34.85 14.25 47.02
CA THR A 14 34.60 15.38 46.10
C THR A 14 35.90 15.93 45.53
N VAL A 15 36.93 16.12 46.35
CA VAL A 15 38.26 16.53 45.88
C VAL A 15 38.84 15.51 44.91
N PHE A 16 38.74 14.21 45.20
CA PHE A 16 39.25 13.15 44.35
C PHE A 16 38.59 13.12 42.96
N LEU A 17 37.27 13.34 42.90
CA LEU A 17 36.50 13.40 41.65
C LEU A 17 36.82 14.64 40.81
N ILE A 18 37.20 15.77 41.43
CA ILE A 18 37.62 16.99 40.72
C ILE A 18 38.97 16.76 40.00
N PHE A 19 39.92 16.10 40.67
CA PHE A 19 41.27 15.88 40.12
C PHE A 19 41.37 14.66 39.20
N ASN A 20 40.45 13.70 39.31
CA ASN A 20 40.38 12.53 38.44
C ASN A 20 38.98 12.45 37.79
N PRO A 21 38.68 13.33 36.82
CA PRO A 21 37.40 13.25 36.13
C PRO A 21 37.31 11.89 35.44
N ILE A 22 36.35 11.08 35.87
CA ILE A 22 36.06 9.78 35.26
C ILE A 22 35.61 10.09 33.83
N SER A 23 36.46 9.77 32.85
CA SER A 23 36.08 9.86 31.45
C SER A 23 35.17 8.68 31.12
N LEU A 24 33.86 8.94 31.00
CA LEU A 24 32.91 8.00 30.40
C LEU A 24 33.14 7.94 28.88
N THR A 25 34.28 7.40 28.44
CA THR A 25 34.50 7.06 27.03
C THR A 25 34.08 5.62 26.82
N GLY A 26 32.81 5.38 26.50
CA GLY A 26 32.36 4.00 26.41
C GLY A 26 30.94 3.75 25.92
N ILE A 27 30.31 4.65 25.17
CA ILE A 27 29.12 4.29 24.41
C ILE A 27 29.22 4.95 23.03
N ASN A 28 29.92 4.27 22.11
CA ASN A 28 29.78 4.56 20.68
C ASN A 28 28.42 4.02 20.24
N ASN A 29 27.35 4.76 20.53
CA ASN A 29 26.07 4.53 19.89
C ASN A 29 26.24 4.93 18.42
N LYS A 30 26.75 3.99 17.62
CA LYS A 30 26.61 4.06 16.18
C LYS A 30 25.10 4.05 15.95
N LEU A 31 24.53 5.23 15.71
CA LEU A 31 23.15 5.37 15.29
C LEU A 31 23.05 4.62 13.96
N VAL A 32 22.73 3.33 14.04
CA VAL A 32 22.25 2.57 12.89
C VAL A 32 20.91 3.21 12.59
N LYS A 33 20.91 4.09 11.58
CA LYS A 33 19.67 4.58 11.00
C LYS A 33 18.97 3.32 10.51
N ALA A 34 17.95 2.86 11.25
CA ALA A 34 17.02 1.89 10.72
C ALA A 34 16.40 2.59 9.51
N GLU A 35 16.79 2.18 8.30
CA GLU A 35 16.00 2.49 7.14
C GLU A 35 14.69 1.75 7.34
N THR A 36 13.66 2.50 7.73
CA THR A 36 12.30 2.05 7.55
C THR A 36 12.15 1.86 6.05
N ILE A 37 12.35 0.65 5.55
CA ILE A 37 11.81 0.24 4.27
C ILE A 37 10.30 0.29 4.50
N THR A 38 9.71 1.45 4.25
CA THR A 38 8.27 1.50 4.01
C THR A 38 8.09 0.62 2.79
N ASP A 39 7.42 -0.51 2.96
CA ASP A 39 7.02 -1.41 1.89
C ASP A 39 5.95 -0.69 1.04
N THR A 40 6.34 0.44 0.46
CA THR A 40 5.50 1.31 -0.34
C THR A 40 5.43 0.62 -1.68
N SER A 41 4.35 -0.15 -1.87
CA SER A 41 4.08 -0.83 -3.13
C SER A 41 4.32 0.13 -4.30
N ILE A 42 5.17 -0.30 -5.24
CA ILE A 42 5.52 0.49 -6.43
C ILE A 42 4.26 0.73 -7.29
N ALA A 43 3.33 -0.23 -7.30
CA ALA A 43 2.01 -0.11 -7.90
C ALA A 43 1.05 -1.13 -7.26
N ASN A 44 -0.18 -0.71 -6.98
CA ASN A 44 -1.25 -1.59 -6.52
C ASN A 44 -2.42 -1.52 -7.52
N PHE A 45 -2.76 -2.65 -8.10
CA PHE A 45 -3.81 -2.76 -9.11
C PHE A 45 -4.46 -4.14 -9.04
N MET A 46 -5.69 -4.22 -9.55
CA MET A 46 -6.41 -5.48 -9.73
C MET A 46 -6.62 -5.76 -11.21
N VAL A 47 -6.62 -7.05 -11.55
CA VAL A 47 -6.95 -7.54 -12.90
C VAL A 47 -8.19 -8.43 -12.79
N VAL A 48 -9.17 -8.16 -13.63
CA VAL A 48 -10.44 -8.89 -13.73
C VAL A 48 -10.58 -9.31 -15.18
N SER A 49 -11.02 -10.54 -15.44
CA SER A 49 -11.11 -11.13 -16.77
C SER A 49 -12.48 -11.78 -16.95
N ASP A 50 -12.88 -12.03 -18.20
CA ASP A 50 -14.03 -12.88 -18.53
C ASP A 50 -15.33 -12.41 -17.84
N ILE A 51 -15.63 -11.11 -17.98
CA ILE A 51 -16.81 -10.51 -17.35
C ILE A 51 -18.09 -11.03 -18.01
N HIS A 52 -18.10 -11.30 -19.32
CA HIS A 52 -19.25 -11.78 -20.08
C HIS A 52 -20.55 -10.99 -19.81
N GLY A 53 -20.43 -9.70 -19.47
CA GLY A 53 -21.56 -8.85 -19.07
C GLY A 53 -22.19 -9.14 -17.70
N TYR A 54 -21.57 -9.94 -16.81
CA TYR A 54 -22.02 -10.15 -15.43
C TYR A 54 -21.80 -8.91 -14.55
N LEU A 55 -22.71 -7.93 -14.66
CA LEU A 55 -22.54 -6.59 -14.06
C LEU A 55 -22.48 -6.58 -12.52
N ASP A 56 -23.13 -7.52 -11.84
CA ASP A 56 -23.08 -7.55 -10.36
C ASP A 56 -21.72 -8.05 -9.86
N ASN A 57 -21.13 -9.03 -10.54
CA ASN A 57 -19.76 -9.48 -10.25
C ASN A 57 -18.75 -8.36 -10.53
N LEU A 58 -18.95 -7.62 -11.63
CA LEU A 58 -18.16 -6.44 -11.96
C LEU A 58 -18.20 -5.37 -10.86
N LYS A 59 -19.39 -5.07 -10.31
CA LYS A 59 -19.54 -4.12 -9.19
C LYS A 59 -18.79 -4.57 -7.94
N ASN A 60 -18.85 -5.87 -7.63
CA ASN A 60 -18.14 -6.45 -6.49
C ASN A 60 -16.63 -6.31 -6.69
N ALA A 61 -16.11 -6.65 -7.86
CA ALA A 61 -14.68 -6.52 -8.17
C ALA A 61 -14.19 -5.07 -8.11
N ILE A 62 -14.98 -4.09 -8.58
CA ILE A 62 -14.66 -2.66 -8.44
C ILE A 62 -14.65 -2.25 -6.96
N THR A 63 -15.58 -2.79 -6.17
CA THR A 63 -15.64 -2.53 -4.73
C THR A 63 -14.42 -3.10 -4.01
N ASP A 64 -14.00 -4.31 -4.37
CA ASP A 64 -12.79 -4.93 -3.84
C ASP A 64 -11.53 -4.14 -4.22
N ALA A 65 -11.42 -3.67 -5.45
CA ALA A 65 -10.29 -2.83 -5.87
C ALA A 65 -10.21 -1.52 -5.06
N LYS A 66 -11.35 -0.88 -4.78
CA LYS A 66 -11.40 0.30 -3.91
C LYS A 66 -10.99 -0.05 -2.47
N ASN A 67 -11.53 -1.13 -1.91
CA ASN A 67 -11.25 -1.55 -0.53
C ASN A 67 -9.78 -1.96 -0.33
N ASN A 68 -9.14 -2.46 -1.37
CA ASN A 68 -7.72 -2.79 -1.38
C ASN A 68 -6.82 -1.58 -1.72
N ASN A 69 -7.36 -0.36 -1.82
CA ASN A 69 -6.63 0.85 -2.18
C ASN A 69 -5.85 0.70 -3.49
N CYS A 70 -6.44 0.03 -4.49
CA CYS A 70 -5.85 -0.06 -5.81
C CYS A 70 -5.89 1.29 -6.52
N SER A 71 -4.81 1.62 -7.21
CA SER A 71 -4.71 2.79 -8.08
C SER A 71 -5.34 2.55 -9.46
N ALA A 72 -5.37 1.29 -9.90
CA ALA A 72 -5.93 0.90 -11.18
C ALA A 72 -6.69 -0.44 -11.09
N ILE A 73 -7.64 -0.62 -12.01
CA ILE A 73 -8.29 -1.89 -12.28
C ILE A 73 -8.23 -2.15 -13.79
N ILE A 74 -7.82 -3.35 -14.17
CA ILE A 74 -7.67 -3.77 -15.57
C ILE A 74 -8.73 -4.83 -15.85
N PHE A 75 -9.62 -4.55 -16.80
CA PHE A 75 -10.60 -5.48 -17.32
C PHE A 75 -10.02 -6.13 -18.58
N ASN A 76 -9.59 -7.37 -18.48
CA ASN A 76 -8.77 -8.06 -19.46
C ASN A 76 -9.55 -9.11 -20.23
N GLY A 77 -10.11 -8.74 -21.37
CA GLY A 77 -10.77 -9.68 -22.26
C GLY A 77 -12.20 -10.04 -21.86
N ASP A 78 -12.95 -10.50 -22.85
CA ASP A 78 -14.34 -10.96 -22.79
C ASP A 78 -15.19 -10.12 -21.83
N LEU A 79 -15.15 -8.82 -22.08
CA LEU A 79 -15.87 -7.81 -21.31
C LEU A 79 -17.38 -8.00 -21.47
N THR A 80 -17.79 -8.39 -22.68
CA THR A 80 -19.17 -8.63 -23.10
C THR A 80 -19.32 -10.07 -23.58
N GLU A 81 -20.55 -10.58 -23.65
CA GLU A 81 -20.82 -11.91 -24.21
C GLU A 81 -20.79 -11.93 -25.75
N SER A 82 -21.11 -10.82 -26.40
CA SER A 82 -21.33 -10.78 -27.86
C SER A 82 -20.85 -9.52 -28.57
N GLY A 83 -20.20 -8.59 -27.86
CA GLY A 83 -19.72 -7.33 -28.43
C GLY A 83 -20.85 -6.38 -28.84
N SER A 84 -22.06 -6.56 -28.31
CA SER A 84 -23.19 -5.68 -28.61
C SER A 84 -23.05 -4.31 -27.96
N ASP A 85 -23.55 -3.27 -28.62
CA ASP A 85 -23.42 -1.89 -28.13
C ASP A 85 -24.16 -1.70 -26.81
N SER A 86 -25.29 -2.38 -26.64
CA SER A 86 -26.05 -2.37 -25.38
C SER A 86 -25.22 -2.94 -24.23
N GLN A 87 -24.48 -4.03 -24.45
CA GLN A 87 -23.63 -4.63 -23.42
C GLN A 87 -22.46 -3.70 -23.05
N TYR A 88 -21.82 -3.09 -24.05
CA TYR A 88 -20.80 -2.09 -23.79
C TYR A 88 -21.33 -0.88 -23.02
N ASN A 89 -22.49 -0.34 -23.43
CA ASN A 89 -23.11 0.78 -22.75
C ASN A 89 -23.42 0.45 -21.29
N SER A 90 -23.96 -0.75 -21.02
CA SER A 90 -24.23 -1.21 -19.66
C SER A 90 -22.95 -1.42 -18.85
N LEU A 91 -21.91 -2.01 -19.43
CA LEU A 91 -20.62 -2.22 -18.78
C LEU A 91 -19.93 -0.90 -18.45
N ILE A 92 -19.79 0.01 -19.42
CA ILE A 92 -19.15 1.31 -19.24
C ILE A 92 -19.94 2.18 -18.25
N SER A 93 -21.27 2.20 -18.35
CA SER A 93 -22.10 2.89 -17.35
C SER A 93 -21.89 2.32 -15.96
N THR A 94 -21.84 0.99 -15.82
CA THR A 94 -21.60 0.32 -14.52
C THR A 94 -20.24 0.70 -13.97
N VAL A 95 -19.17 0.65 -14.77
CA VAL A 95 -17.84 1.06 -14.32
C VAL A 95 -17.85 2.52 -13.90
N ASN A 96 -18.27 3.43 -14.78
CA ASN A 96 -18.26 4.88 -14.52
C ASN A 96 -19.03 5.25 -13.25
N THR A 97 -20.23 4.70 -13.05
CA THR A 97 -21.02 4.96 -11.84
C THR A 97 -20.30 4.47 -10.58
N ASN A 98 -19.62 3.33 -10.63
CA ASN A 98 -18.99 2.73 -9.44
C ASN A 98 -17.61 3.30 -9.11
N ILE A 99 -16.98 4.04 -10.04
CA ILE A 99 -15.68 4.70 -9.85
C ILE A 99 -15.77 6.23 -9.72
N ALA A 100 -16.93 6.86 -9.98
CA ALA A 100 -17.06 8.32 -10.09
C ALA A 100 -16.47 9.14 -8.92
N ASN A 101 -16.38 8.54 -7.74
CA ASN A 101 -15.85 9.17 -6.52
C ASN A 101 -14.60 8.46 -5.96
N SER A 102 -13.88 7.70 -6.78
CA SER A 102 -12.62 7.06 -6.39
C SER A 102 -11.45 7.53 -7.25
N THR A 103 -10.23 7.30 -6.76
CA THR A 103 -8.99 7.49 -7.54
C THR A 103 -8.67 6.28 -8.42
N LEU A 104 -9.58 5.30 -8.50
CA LEU A 104 -9.37 4.05 -9.22
C LEU A 104 -9.49 4.29 -10.73
N SER A 105 -8.41 4.01 -11.47
CA SER A 105 -8.37 4.18 -12.92
C SER A 105 -8.74 2.87 -13.64
N PRO A 106 -9.79 2.86 -14.50
CA PRO A 106 -10.14 1.67 -15.28
C PRO A 106 -9.32 1.56 -16.57
N TYR A 107 -8.90 0.36 -16.91
CA TYR A 107 -8.27 0.02 -18.19
C TYR A 107 -8.99 -1.18 -18.80
N TYR A 108 -9.10 -1.20 -20.13
CA TYR A 108 -9.85 -2.23 -20.85
C TYR A 108 -8.98 -2.86 -21.93
N VAL A 109 -9.05 -4.18 -22.01
CA VAL A 109 -8.48 -4.99 -23.10
C VAL A 109 -9.62 -5.82 -23.68
N THR A 110 -9.77 -5.83 -25.00
CA THR A 110 -10.83 -6.58 -25.69
C THR A 110 -10.44 -8.04 -25.86
N GLY A 111 -11.39 -8.96 -25.66
CA GLY A 111 -11.26 -10.38 -25.97
C GLY A 111 -11.93 -10.79 -27.28
N ASN A 112 -12.14 -12.09 -27.47
CA ASN A 112 -12.80 -12.62 -28.66
C ASN A 112 -14.32 -12.41 -28.65
N HIS A 113 -14.96 -12.39 -27.48
CA HIS A 113 -16.40 -12.11 -27.37
C HIS A 113 -16.75 -10.62 -27.56
N ASP A 114 -15.74 -9.76 -27.54
CA ASP A 114 -15.87 -8.31 -27.57
C ASP A 114 -15.96 -7.71 -28.98
N LEU A 115 -15.49 -8.46 -29.98
CA LEU A 115 -15.34 -7.96 -31.34
C LEU A 115 -16.32 -8.67 -32.28
N ARG A 116 -17.39 -7.97 -32.69
CA ARG A 116 -18.47 -8.52 -33.54
C ARG A 116 -18.02 -9.16 -34.86
N TRP A 117 -16.83 -8.85 -35.36
CA TRP A 117 -16.30 -9.34 -36.64
C TRP A 117 -15.17 -10.36 -36.50
N LEU A 118 -14.68 -10.65 -35.29
CA LEU A 118 -13.77 -11.77 -35.10
C LEU A 118 -14.61 -13.03 -35.04
N SER A 119 -14.82 -13.63 -36.22
CA SER A 119 -15.30 -15.01 -36.32
C SER A 119 -14.23 -15.93 -35.72
N GLY A 120 -14.33 -16.10 -34.42
CA GLY A 120 -13.48 -16.93 -33.58
C GLY A 120 -14.23 -17.28 -32.29
N GLY A 121 -15.54 -17.48 -32.43
CA GLY A 121 -16.32 -18.22 -31.45
C GLY A 121 -15.97 -19.70 -31.60
N TYR A 122 -15.73 -20.35 -30.47
CA TYR A 122 -16.03 -21.78 -30.37
C TYR A 122 -17.54 -21.96 -30.29
#